data_AF-A0A3D4QUW9-F1
#
_entry.id   AF-A0A3D4QUW9-F1
#
_cell.length_a   1.000
_cell.length_b   1.000
_cell.length_c   1.000
_cell.angle_alpha   90.00
_cell.angle_beta   90.00
_cell.angle_gamma   90.00
#
_symmetry.space_group_name_H-M   'P 1'
#
loop_
_entity.id
_entity.type
_entity.pdbx_description
1 polymer ?
#
loop_
_entity_poly.entity_id
_entity_poly.type
_entity_poly.pdbx_seq_one_letter_code
_entity_poly.pdbx_strand_id
1 'polypeptide(L)'
;LYPYGISNPVRLTAIQVIAAIHEELGDDLDIEPVGESSALFEPEQKKKDNPLFKAIRVLFSMMLLFWGAVLAIIYFHSDVNMIEAHQMVYYLISGQKVERPVLLNVAYSAGIGAGIAVYFEIFEKLKNKKNPGPLELEMHQSEKELHEYLMDQEGEQGN
;
A
#
# COMPACT_ATOMS: atom_id res chain seq x y z
N LEU A 1 -26.17 8.19 13.39
CA LEU A 1 -26.58 7.10 12.48
C LEU A 1 -26.84 7.75 11.13
N TYR A 2 -26.02 7.46 10.12
CA TYR A 2 -26.27 7.95 8.76
C TYR A 2 -27.47 7.20 8.17
N PRO A 3 -28.37 7.87 7.42
CA PRO A 3 -29.47 7.21 6.75
C PRO A 3 -28.93 6.53 5.49
N TYR A 4 -29.53 5.42 5.10
CA TYR A 4 -29.16 4.55 3.96
C TYR A 4 -28.01 3.58 4.24
N GLY A 5 -28.35 2.29 4.23
CA GLY A 5 -27.48 1.13 4.48
C GLY A 5 -26.40 0.89 3.42
N ILE A 6 -25.77 1.95 2.93
CA ILE A 6 -24.61 1.91 2.06
C ILE A 6 -23.41 1.59 2.94
N SER A 7 -22.97 0.34 2.88
CA SER A 7 -21.85 -0.18 3.67
C SER A 7 -20.54 -0.30 2.87
N ASN A 8 -20.62 -0.11 1.55
CA ASN A 8 -19.47 -0.19 0.64
C ASN A 8 -19.29 1.14 -0.10
N PRO A 9 -18.08 1.45 -0.59
CA PRO A 9 -17.83 2.62 -1.44
C PRO A 9 -18.77 2.62 -2.65
N VAL A 10 -19.34 3.78 -2.99
CA VAL A 10 -20.22 3.94 -4.15
C VAL A 10 -19.68 5.05 -5.03
N ARG A 11 -19.55 4.78 -6.34
CA ARG A 11 -19.21 5.78 -7.33
C ARG A 11 -20.47 6.53 -7.74
N LEU A 12 -20.48 7.84 -7.53
CA LEU A 12 -21.51 8.77 -7.97
C LEU A 12 -21.02 9.44 -9.25
N THR A 13 -21.82 9.43 -10.32
CA THR A 13 -21.47 10.10 -11.57
C THR A 13 -22.21 11.42 -11.71
N ALA A 14 -21.60 12.38 -12.41
CA ALA A 14 -22.24 13.66 -12.71
C ALA A 14 -23.60 13.49 -13.40
N ILE A 15 -23.71 12.48 -14.27
CA ILE A 15 -24.97 12.13 -14.96
C ILE A 15 -26.05 11.72 -13.96
N GLN A 16 -25.72 10.90 -12.95
CA GLN A 16 -26.69 10.51 -11.91
C GLN A 16 -27.16 11.72 -11.09
N VAL A 17 -26.25 12.66 -10.82
CA VAL A 17 -26.59 13.90 -10.10
C VAL A 17 -27.48 14.81 -10.96
N ILE A 18 -27.14 14.98 -12.24
CA ILE A 18 -27.94 15.75 -13.20
C ILE A 18 -29.35 15.16 -13.32
N ALA A 19 -29.44 13.84 -13.50
CA ALA A 19 -30.74 13.14 -13.59
C ALA A 19 -31.58 13.33 -12.32
N ALA A 20 -30.96 13.28 -11.13
CA ALA A 20 -31.65 13.52 -9.87
C ALA A 20 -32.13 14.98 -9.71
N ILE A 21 -31.36 15.95 -10.22
CA ILE A 21 -31.77 17.37 -10.23
C ILE A 21 -32.95 17.58 -11.18
N HIS A 22 -32.90 16.98 -12.37
CA HIS A 22 -33.99 17.06 -13.35
C HIS A 22 -35.29 16.42 -12.83
N GLU A 23 -35.20 15.33 -12.06
CA GLU A 23 -36.37 14.70 -11.43
C GLU A 23 -37.07 15.61 -10.40
N GLU A 24 -36.32 16.41 -9.65
CA GLU A 24 -36.85 17.27 -8.58
C GLU A 24 -37.18 18.70 -9.04
N LEU A 25 -36.44 19.28 -9.99
CA LEU A 25 -36.59 20.67 -10.44
C LEU A 25 -37.12 20.83 -11.88
N GLY A 26 -37.24 19.74 -12.66
CA GLY A 26 -37.72 19.74 -14.03
C GLY A 26 -36.63 19.85 -15.10
N ASP A 27 -36.93 19.36 -16.32
CA ASP A 27 -35.99 19.21 -17.45
C ASP A 27 -35.55 20.53 -18.11
N ASP A 28 -36.20 21.66 -17.79
CA ASP A 28 -35.91 22.97 -18.42
C ASP A 28 -34.61 23.62 -17.92
N LEU A 29 -33.89 23.00 -16.96
CA LEU A 29 -32.61 23.49 -16.46
C LEU A 29 -31.45 22.99 -17.32
N ASP A 30 -30.69 23.93 -17.88
CA ASP A 30 -29.39 23.67 -18.50
C ASP A 30 -28.32 23.50 -17.42
N ILE A 31 -27.73 22.31 -17.33
CA ILE A 31 -26.75 21.95 -16.29
C ILE A 31 -25.45 21.55 -16.96
N GLU A 32 -24.42 22.37 -16.76
CA GLU A 32 -23.08 22.09 -17.25
C GLU A 32 -22.20 21.54 -16.11
N PRO A 33 -21.82 20.25 -16.13
CA PRO A 33 -20.95 19.70 -15.10
C PRO A 33 -19.53 20.25 -15.27
N VAL A 34 -19.03 20.95 -14.24
CA VAL A 34 -17.67 21.47 -14.18
C VAL A 34 -16.84 20.60 -13.23
N GLY A 35 -15.69 20.11 -13.70
CA GLY A 35 -14.76 19.29 -12.91
C GLY A 35 -14.83 17.80 -13.23
N GLU A 36 -14.50 16.95 -12.25
CA GLU A 36 -14.49 15.50 -12.46
C GLU A 36 -15.89 14.93 -12.67
N SER A 37 -16.02 14.02 -13.64
CA SER A 37 -17.31 13.41 -14.03
C SER A 37 -17.81 12.35 -13.06
N SER A 38 -17.03 11.99 -12.03
CA SER A 38 -17.45 11.06 -10.99
C SER A 38 -16.74 11.32 -9.67
N ALA A 39 -17.46 11.15 -8.56
CA ALA A 39 -16.95 11.19 -7.20
C ALA A 39 -17.12 9.82 -6.54
N LEU A 40 -16.13 9.39 -5.74
CA LEU A 40 -16.23 8.19 -4.92
C LEU A 40 -16.72 8.58 -3.52
N PHE A 41 -17.88 8.06 -3.13
CA PHE A 41 -18.41 8.21 -1.79
C PHE A 41 -18.00 7.02 -0.92
N GLU A 42 -17.12 7.28 0.06
CA GLU A 42 -16.71 6.30 1.05
C GLU A 42 -17.32 6.63 2.42
N PRO A 43 -18.24 5.79 2.93
CA PRO A 43 -18.78 5.99 4.28
C PRO A 43 -17.69 5.76 5.33
N GLU A 44 -17.24 6.82 6.00
CA GLU A 44 -16.31 6.71 7.12
C GLU A 44 -16.96 5.95 8.28
N GLN A 45 -16.61 4.67 8.43
CA GLN A 45 -16.83 3.97 9.67
C GLN A 45 -15.77 4.41 10.67
N LYS A 46 -16.14 5.30 11.60
CA LYS A 46 -15.27 5.66 12.74
C LYS A 46 -15.01 4.42 13.60
N LYS A 47 -13.97 3.66 13.26
CA LYS A 47 -13.45 2.59 14.11
C LYS A 47 -12.88 3.23 15.36
N LYS A 48 -13.44 2.85 16.52
CA LYS A 48 -12.96 3.33 17.82
C LYS A 48 -11.67 2.58 18.14
N ASP A 49 -10.56 3.06 17.61
CA ASP A 49 -9.26 2.46 17.88
C ASP A 49 -8.86 2.69 19.34
N ASN A 50 -8.38 1.64 19.99
CA ASN A 50 -7.85 1.73 21.34
C ASN A 50 -6.52 2.52 21.32
N PRO A 51 -6.40 3.63 22.08
CA PRO A 51 -5.19 4.45 22.08
C PRO A 51 -3.93 3.68 22.50
N LEU A 52 -4.07 2.67 23.38
CA LEU A 52 -2.95 1.83 23.78
C LEU A 52 -2.41 1.01 22.61
N PHE A 53 -3.31 0.44 21.80
CA PHE A 53 -2.92 -0.36 20.64
C PHE A 53 -2.26 0.49 19.56
N LYS A 54 -2.72 1.73 19.37
CA LYS A 54 -2.04 2.72 18.53
C LYS A 54 -0.62 3.01 19.03
N ALA A 55 -0.46 3.27 20.32
CA ALA A 55 0.85 3.56 20.90
C ALA A 55 1.82 2.37 20.72
N ILE A 56 1.36 1.14 20.95
CA ILE A 56 2.16 -0.08 20.74
C ILE A 56 2.57 -0.22 19.27
N ARG A 57 1.65 -0.01 18.33
CA ARG A 57 1.96 -0.05 16.88
C ARG A 57 3.02 0.97 16.51
N VAL A 58 2.87 2.21 16.98
CA VAL A 58 3.84 3.28 16.71
C VAL A 58 5.21 2.93 17.30
N LEU A 59 5.28 2.51 18.56
CA LEU A 59 6.53 2.12 19.20
C LEU A 59 7.22 0.96 18.46
N PHE A 60 6.45 -0.05 18.06
CA PHE A 60 6.94 -1.16 17.28
C PHE A 60 7.51 -0.71 15.93
N SER A 61 6.79 0.15 15.19
CA SER A 61 7.27 0.73 13.93
C SER A 61 8.55 1.54 14.13
N MET A 62 8.67 2.32 15.21
CA MET A 62 9.89 3.07 15.52
C MET A 62 11.09 2.15 15.77
N MET A 63 10.89 1.05 16.52
CA MET A 63 11.95 0.05 16.71
C MET A 63 12.35 -0.59 15.39
N LEU A 64 11.39 -1.00 14.57
CA LEU A 64 11.65 -1.62 13.28
C LEU A 64 12.48 -0.69 12.36
N LEU A 65 12.13 0.60 12.33
CA LEU A 65 12.87 1.62 11.57
C LEU A 65 14.28 1.84 12.14
N PHE A 66 14.43 1.88 13.47
CA PHE A 66 15.74 2.03 14.11
C PHE A 66 16.69 0.89 13.75
N TRP A 67 16.25 -0.36 13.93
CA TRP A 67 17.06 -1.53 13.58
C TRP A 67 17.32 -1.63 12.07
N GLY A 68 16.32 -1.29 11.25
CA GLY A 68 16.47 -1.22 9.79
C GLY A 68 17.53 -0.20 9.36
N ALA A 69 17.55 0.98 9.97
CA ALA A 69 18.55 2.01 9.68
C ALA A 69 19.97 1.58 10.09
N VAL A 70 20.13 0.95 11.26
CA VAL A 70 21.43 0.41 11.70
C VAL A 70 21.95 -0.64 10.71
N LEU A 71 21.08 -1.57 10.28
CA LEU A 71 21.45 -2.57 9.27
C LEU A 71 21.81 -1.90 7.95
N ALA A 72 21.04 -0.92 7.47
CA ALA A 72 21.33 -0.22 6.23
C ALA A 72 22.70 0.50 6.26
N ILE A 73 23.04 1.14 7.38
CA ILE A 73 24.35 1.79 7.57
C ILE A 73 25.48 0.75 7.48
N ILE A 74 25.33 -0.40 8.15
CA ILE A 74 26.35 -1.47 8.11
C ILE A 74 26.48 -2.01 6.68
N TYR A 75 25.37 -2.27 5.99
CA TYR A 75 25.36 -2.79 4.62
C TYR A 75 26.03 -1.84 3.62
N PHE A 76 25.76 -0.54 3.74
CA PHE A 76 26.37 0.47 2.88
C PHE A 76 27.87 0.60 3.14
N HIS A 77 28.28 0.50 4.41
CA HIS A 77 29.69 0.61 4.79
C HIS A 77 30.52 -0.65 4.46
N SER A 78 29.91 -1.83 4.50
CA SER A 78 30.54 -3.11 4.12
C SER A 78 30.52 -3.39 2.61
N ASP A 79 30.41 -2.36 1.77
CA ASP A 79 30.46 -2.46 0.30
C ASP A 79 29.52 -3.53 -0.28
N VAL A 80 28.26 -3.54 0.18
CA VAL A 80 27.20 -4.49 -0.21
C VAL A 80 27.54 -5.97 0.05
N ASN A 81 28.65 -6.25 0.74
CA ASN A 81 29.03 -7.60 1.11
C ASN A 81 28.18 -8.09 2.30
N MET A 82 27.10 -8.81 1.97
CA MET A 82 26.20 -9.40 2.97
C MET A 82 26.91 -10.31 3.97
N ILE A 83 27.96 -11.01 3.56
CA ILE A 83 28.68 -11.94 4.43
C ILE A 83 29.41 -11.15 5.51
N GLU A 84 30.15 -10.11 5.13
CA GLU A 84 30.90 -9.27 6.05
C GLU A 84 29.97 -8.48 6.97
N ALA A 85 28.85 -7.96 6.46
CA ALA A 85 27.83 -7.30 7.26
C ALA A 85 27.25 -8.23 8.34
N HIS A 86 26.90 -9.47 7.99
CA HIS A 86 26.40 -10.45 8.96
C HIS A 86 27.45 -10.88 9.97
N GLN A 87 28.71 -11.04 9.56
CA GLN A 87 29.82 -11.31 10.48
C GLN A 87 30.01 -10.16 11.47
N MET A 88 29.95 -8.91 11.01
CA MET A 88 30.06 -7.71 11.85
C MET A 88 28.89 -7.62 12.84
N VAL A 89 27.66 -7.78 12.39
CA VAL A 89 26.47 -7.77 13.27
C VAL A 89 26.56 -8.88 14.32
N TYR A 90 26.95 -10.09 13.92
CA TYR A 90 27.14 -11.20 14.84
C TYR A 90 28.24 -10.91 15.86
N TYR A 91 29.35 -10.30 15.43
CA TYR A 91 30.46 -9.91 16.29
C TYR A 91 30.05 -8.83 17.30
N LEU A 92 29.27 -7.83 16.89
CA LEU A 92 28.78 -6.77 17.79
C LEU A 92 27.88 -7.31 18.91
N ILE A 93 27.13 -8.37 18.65
CA ILE A 93 26.20 -8.98 19.63
C ILE A 93 26.91 -10.02 20.51
N SER A 94 27.69 -10.91 19.90
CA SER A 94 28.28 -12.07 20.58
C SER A 94 29.69 -11.84 21.11
N GLY A 95 30.39 -10.81 20.60
CA GLY A 95 31.83 -10.60 20.81
C GLY A 95 32.73 -11.62 20.10
N GLN A 96 32.18 -12.61 19.38
CA GLN A 96 32.93 -13.67 18.73
C GLN A 96 32.99 -13.47 17.22
N LYS A 97 34.17 -13.68 16.64
CA LYS A 97 34.34 -13.69 15.18
C LYS A 97 34.07 -15.10 14.67
N VAL A 98 32.99 -15.24 13.92
CA VAL A 98 32.57 -16.50 13.30
C VAL A 98 32.46 -16.27 11.80
N GLU A 99 33.10 -17.13 10.98
CA GLU A 99 33.09 -16.99 9.52
C GLU A 99 31.69 -17.10 8.92
N ARG A 100 30.81 -17.91 9.52
CA ARG A 100 29.45 -18.13 9.03
C ARG A 100 28.45 -18.12 10.19
N PRO A 101 27.82 -16.97 10.50
CA PRO A 101 26.82 -16.88 11.56
C PRO A 101 25.49 -17.50 11.10
N VAL A 102 25.39 -18.84 11.16
CA VAL A 102 24.23 -19.60 10.66
C VAL A 102 22.93 -19.17 11.33
N LEU A 103 22.94 -18.94 12.64
CA LEU A 103 21.76 -18.52 13.39
C LEU A 103 21.21 -17.17 12.90
N LEU A 104 22.09 -16.21 12.61
CA LEU A 104 21.72 -14.90 12.10
C LEU A 104 21.14 -15.01 10.69
N ASN A 105 21.72 -15.84 9.82
CA ASN A 105 21.21 -16.03 8.46
C ASN A 105 19.81 -16.65 8.44
N VAL A 106 19.54 -17.62 9.32
CA VAL A 106 18.20 -18.23 9.43
C VAL A 106 17.20 -17.19 9.94
N ALA A 107 17.54 -16.45 10.99
CA ALA A 107 16.68 -15.40 11.53
C ALA A 107 16.41 -14.27 10.51
N TYR A 108 17.44 -13.85 9.76
CA TYR A 108 17.34 -12.86 8.69
C TYR A 108 16.41 -13.34 7.57
N SER A 109 16.61 -14.56 7.06
CA SER A 109 15.77 -15.14 6.02
C SER A 109 14.31 -15.30 6.46
N ALA A 110 14.09 -15.81 7.68
CA ALA A 110 12.76 -15.92 8.27
C ALA A 110 12.10 -14.55 8.44
N GLY A 111 12.86 -13.55 8.89
CA GLY A 111 12.40 -12.17 9.05
C GLY A 111 11.96 -11.54 7.73
N ILE A 112 12.76 -11.69 6.67
CA ILE A 112 12.39 -11.22 5.32
C ILE A 112 11.12 -11.93 4.83
N GLY A 113 11.08 -13.26 4.91
CA GLY A 113 9.91 -14.02 4.46
C GLY A 113 8.63 -13.61 5.20
N ALA A 114 8.71 -13.45 6.53
CA ALA A 114 7.60 -12.96 7.34
C ALA A 114 7.22 -11.52 6.97
N GLY A 115 8.20 -10.63 6.76
CA GLY A 115 7.97 -9.24 6.38
C GLY A 115 7.25 -9.12 5.04
N ILE A 116 7.68 -9.88 4.02
CA ILE A 116 7.03 -9.96 2.72
C ILE A 116 5.59 -10.49 2.87
N ALA A 117 5.39 -11.53 3.68
CA ALA A 117 4.07 -12.12 3.88
C ALA A 117 3.07 -11.16 4.55
N VAL A 118 3.54 -10.35 5.49
CA VAL A 118 2.75 -9.29 6.13
C VAL A 118 2.50 -8.12 5.17
N TYR A 119 3.54 -7.67 4.45
CA TYR A 119 3.44 -6.53 3.52
C TYR A 119 2.45 -6.78 2.38
N PHE A 120 2.49 -7.98 1.78
CA PHE A 120 1.55 -8.35 0.72
C PHE A 120 0.22 -8.91 1.24
N GLU A 121 -0.03 -8.80 2.54
CA GLU A 121 -1.26 -9.25 3.19
C GLU A 121 -1.67 -10.68 2.78
N ILE A 122 -0.68 -11.58 2.62
CA ILE A 122 -0.90 -12.92 2.06
C ILE A 122 -2.00 -13.67 2.82
N PHE A 123 -2.04 -13.50 4.15
CA PHE A 123 -3.04 -14.11 5.02
C PHE A 123 -4.42 -13.47 4.92
N GLU A 124 -4.51 -12.15 4.74
CA GLU A 124 -5.80 -11.45 4.66
C GLU A 124 -6.46 -11.68 3.29
N LYS A 125 -5.67 -11.72 2.21
CA LYS A 125 -6.14 -12.14 0.88
C LYS A 125 -6.72 -13.55 0.85
N LEU A 126 -6.16 -14.47 1.65
CA LEU A 126 -6.66 -15.83 1.76
C LEU A 126 -8.07 -15.89 2.37
N LYS A 127 -8.47 -14.85 3.13
CA LYS A 127 -9.73 -14.80 3.88
C LYS A 127 -10.76 -13.83 3.28
N ASN A 128 -10.35 -12.69 2.75
CA ASN A 128 -11.23 -11.63 2.23
C ASN A 128 -10.62 -10.94 1.00
N LYS A 129 -11.26 -11.09 -0.17
CA LYS A 129 -10.77 -10.56 -1.46
C LYS A 129 -11.40 -9.20 -1.85
N LYS A 130 -11.82 -8.39 -0.87
CA LYS A 130 -12.62 -7.18 -1.16
C LYS A 130 -11.80 -6.03 -1.73
N ASN A 131 -10.56 -5.87 -1.27
CA ASN A 131 -9.67 -4.79 -1.70
C ASN A 131 -8.44 -5.38 -2.41
N PRO A 132 -7.95 -4.76 -3.49
CA PRO A 132 -6.74 -5.19 -4.17
C PRO A 132 -5.54 -5.02 -3.22
N GLY A 133 -4.65 -6.02 -3.22
CA GLY A 133 -3.42 -5.92 -2.43
C GLY A 133 -2.42 -4.93 -3.04
N PRO A 134 -1.40 -4.49 -2.29
CA PRO A 134 -0.39 -3.55 -2.80
C PRO A 134 0.26 -3.98 -4.12
N LEU A 135 0.57 -5.28 -4.26
CA LEU A 135 1.12 -5.83 -5.51
C LEU A 135 0.16 -5.75 -6.68
N GLU A 136 -1.13 -6.04 -6.45
CA GLU A 136 -2.14 -5.98 -7.51
C GLU A 136 -2.38 -4.55 -7.96
N LEU A 137 -2.36 -3.59 -7.02
CA LEU A 137 -2.46 -2.17 -7.34
C LEU A 137 -1.30 -1.71 -8.23
N GLU A 138 -0.06 -2.08 -7.87
CA GLU A 138 1.13 -1.74 -8.67
C GLU A 138 1.06 -2.37 -10.07
N MET A 139 0.68 -3.65 -10.17
CA MET A 139 0.52 -4.32 -11.46
C MET A 139 -0.56 -3.64 -12.31
N HIS A 140 -1.69 -3.29 -11.72
CA HIS A 140 -2.77 -2.60 -12.43
C HIS A 140 -2.35 -1.20 -12.89
N GLN A 141 -1.60 -0.46 -12.08
CA GLN A 141 -1.04 0.83 -12.48
C GLN A 141 -0.05 0.68 -13.64
N SER A 142 0.87 -0.28 -13.55
CA SER A 142 1.83 -0.58 -14.61
C SER A 142 1.14 -1.00 -15.92
N GLU A 143 0.10 -1.84 -15.86
CA GLU A 143 -0.71 -2.19 -17.03
C GLU A 143 -1.41 -0.98 -17.64
N LYS A 144 -1.95 -0.09 -16.79
CA LYS A 144 -2.61 1.15 -17.24
C LYS A 144 -1.61 2.09 -17.93
N GLU A 145 -0.46 2.32 -17.33
CA GLU A 145 0.61 3.16 -17.89
C GLU A 145 1.11 2.61 -19.23
N LEU A 146 1.27 1.29 -19.34
CA LEU A 146 1.64 0.63 -20.59
C LEU A 146 0.55 0.82 -21.66
N HIS A 147 -0.72 0.69 -21.28
CA HIS A 147 -1.83 0.91 -22.22
C HIS A 147 -1.89 2.35 -22.71
N GLU A 148 -1.76 3.32 -21.81
CA GLU A 148 -1.72 4.75 -22.12
C GLU A 148 -0.55 5.09 -23.05
N TYR A 149 0.64 4.57 -22.76
CA TYR A 149 1.81 4.71 -23.63
C TYR A 149 1.56 4.15 -25.06
N LEU A 150 0.93 2.98 -25.17
CA LEU A 150 0.62 2.39 -26.49
C LEU A 150 -0.40 3.23 -27.26
N MET A 151 -1.43 3.75 -26.58
CA MET A 151 -2.43 4.64 -27.19
C MET A 151 -1.80 5.93 -27.71
N ASP A 152 -0.89 6.53 -26.94
CA ASP A 152 -0.18 7.74 -27.35
C ASP A 152 0.70 7.47 -28.57
N GLN A 153 1.42 6.34 -28.61
CA GLN A 153 2.24 5.96 -29.77
C GLN A 153 1.42 5.73 -31.03
N GLU A 154 0.27 5.06 -30.92
CA GLU A 154 -0.64 4.85 -32.07
C GLU A 154 -1.23 6.18 -32.57
N GLY A 155 -1.56 7.09 -31.65
CA GLY A 155 -2.04 8.44 -31.96
C GLY A 155 -1.01 9.31 -32.68
N GLU A 156 0.28 9.18 -32.33
CA GLU A 156 1.38 9.90 -33.01
C GLU A 156 1.72 9.32 -34.39
N GLN A 157 1.58 8.00 -34.61
CA GLN A 157 1.83 7.39 -35.93
C GLN A 157 0.69 7.60 -36.94
N GLY A 158 -0.50 7.95 -36.45
CA GLY A 158 -1.68 8.20 -37.28
C GLY A 158 -1.79 9.61 -37.87
N ASN A 159 -0.76 10.46 -37.75
CA ASN A 159 -0.74 11.85 -38.20
C ASN A 159 0.39 12.13 -39.21
#